data_AF-A0A1Y5DWN0-F1
#
_entry.id   AF-A0A1Y5DWN0-F1
#
_cell.length_a   1.000
_cell.length_b   1.000
_cell.length_c   1.000
_cell.angle_alpha   90.00
_cell.angle_beta   90.00
_cell.angle_gamma   90.00
#
_symmetry.space_group_name_H-M   'P 1'
#
loop_
_entity.id
_entity.type
_entity.pdbx_description
1 polymer ?
#
loop_
_entity_poly.entity_id
_entity_poly.type
_entity_poly.pdbx_seq_one_letter_code
_entity_poly.pdbx_strand_id
1 'polypeptide(L)'
;YRWTMRSKIYKWYKTINEIDKKLKGLNNSELKIELENLETLQTSIQEHTNVPMSFMGEYYNLLMHIELIINKINNKLVHLRKD
;
A
#
# COMPACT_ATOMS: atom_id res chain seq x y z
N TYR A 1 3.30 -3.08 -23.75
CA TYR A 1 4.06 -3.23 -22.49
C TYR A 1 4.12 -1.95 -21.65
N ARG A 2 4.58 -0.81 -22.18
CA ARG A 2 4.67 0.44 -21.38
C ARG A 2 3.31 0.99 -20.93
N TRP A 3 2.31 1.00 -21.83
CA TRP A 3 0.93 1.40 -21.50
C TRP A 3 0.29 0.52 -20.41
N THR A 4 0.54 -0.79 -20.45
CA THR A 4 0.03 -1.71 -19.44
C THR A 4 0.67 -1.50 -18.08
N MET A 5 1.97 -1.15 -18.02
CA MET A 5 2.65 -0.88 -16.74
C MET A 5 2.18 0.43 -16.10
N ARG A 6 2.07 1.51 -16.89
CA ARG A 6 1.56 2.80 -16.37
C ARG A 6 0.16 2.63 -15.78
N SER A 7 -0.75 1.98 -16.52
CA SER A 7 -2.11 1.72 -16.03
C SER A 7 -2.14 0.85 -14.78
N LYS A 8 -1.23 -0.13 -14.62
CA LYS A 8 -1.10 -0.92 -13.39
C LYS A 8 -0.65 -0.06 -12.21
N ILE A 9 0.41 0.72 -12.38
CA ILE A 9 0.94 1.62 -11.33
C ILE A 9 -0.15 2.60 -10.87
N TYR A 10 -0.87 3.22 -11.80
CA TYR A 10 -1.98 4.11 -11.46
C TYR A 10 -3.11 3.41 -10.70
N LYS A 11 -3.48 2.18 -11.08
CA LYS A 11 -4.49 1.40 -10.36
C LYS A 11 -4.05 1.11 -8.92
N TRP A 12 -2.79 0.69 -8.73
CA TRP A 12 -2.25 0.47 -7.39
C TRP A 12 -2.25 1.75 -6.56
N TYR A 13 -1.76 2.87 -7.09
CA TYR A 13 -1.84 4.15 -6.39
C TYR A 13 -3.26 4.55 -6.00
N LYS A 14 -4.25 4.29 -6.88
CA LYS A 14 -5.65 4.54 -6.58
C LYS A 14 -6.11 3.72 -5.38
N THR A 15 -5.85 2.41 -5.39
CA THR A 15 -6.16 1.51 -4.27
C THR A 15 -5.50 1.98 -2.96
N ILE A 16 -4.20 2.30 -2.99
CA ILE A 16 -3.45 2.76 -1.82
C ILE A 16 -4.03 4.06 -1.25
N ASN A 17 -4.35 5.03 -2.12
CA ASN A 17 -4.97 6.29 -1.71
C ASN A 17 -6.37 6.10 -1.10
N GLU A 18 -7.16 5.17 -1.61
CA GLU A 18 -8.48 4.84 -1.05
C GLU A 18 -8.33 4.21 0.33
N ILE A 19 -7.34 3.34 0.51
CA ILE A 19 -7.04 2.76 1.83
C ILE A 19 -6.62 3.83 2.81
N ASP A 20 -5.63 4.68 2.48
CA ASP A 20 -5.15 5.71 3.42
C ASP A 20 -6.26 6.66 3.89
N LYS A 21 -7.19 7.02 3.00
CA LYS A 21 -8.34 7.87 3.32
C LYS A 21 -9.27 7.23 4.37
N LYS A 22 -9.55 5.93 4.26
CA LYS A 22 -10.48 5.25 5.19
C LYS A 22 -9.85 4.95 6.56
N LEU A 23 -8.53 4.87 6.67
CA LEU A 23 -7.83 4.48 7.93
C LEU A 23 -8.21 5.29 9.16
N LYS A 24 -8.66 6.54 9.02
CA LYS A 24 -9.06 7.38 10.15
C LYS A 24 -10.30 6.85 10.86
N GLY A 25 -11.22 6.21 10.15
CA GLY A 25 -12.49 5.72 10.70
C GLY A 25 -12.50 4.23 11.07
N LEU A 26 -11.42 3.50 10.80
CA LEU A 26 -11.38 2.06 11.02
C LEU A 26 -11.11 1.70 12.48
N ASN A 27 -11.82 0.67 12.96
CA ASN A 27 -11.57 0.03 14.25
C ASN A 27 -10.39 -0.95 14.18
N ASN A 28 -9.99 -1.53 15.32
CA ASN A 28 -8.84 -2.44 15.40
C ASN A 28 -8.95 -3.69 14.51
N SER A 29 -10.15 -4.25 14.36
CA SER A 29 -10.35 -5.44 13.51
C SER A 29 -10.18 -5.06 12.04
N GLU A 30 -10.82 -3.97 11.63
CA GLU A 30 -10.72 -3.44 10.27
C GLU A 30 -9.29 -3.02 9.92
N LEU A 31 -8.58 -2.40 10.86
CA LEU A 31 -7.16 -2.04 10.67
C LEU A 31 -6.27 -3.26 10.42
N LYS A 32 -6.51 -4.39 11.12
CA LYS A 32 -5.76 -5.63 10.88
C LYS A 32 -6.06 -6.22 9.51
N ILE A 33 -7.31 -6.19 9.07
CA ILE A 33 -7.70 -6.64 7.73
C ILE A 33 -7.01 -5.79 6.66
N GLU A 34 -7.01 -4.46 6.82
CA GLU A 34 -6.33 -3.58 5.87
C GLU A 34 -4.81 -3.73 5.89
N LEU A 35 -4.21 -4.04 7.05
CA LEU A 35 -2.79 -4.35 7.15
C LEU A 35 -2.43 -5.57 6.29
N GLU A 36 -3.17 -6.68 6.45
CA GLU A 36 -2.96 -7.91 5.68
C GLU A 36 -3.18 -7.68 4.18
N ASN A 37 -4.20 -6.89 3.80
CA ASN A 37 -4.44 -6.52 2.41
C ASN A 37 -3.26 -5.73 1.81
N LEU A 38 -2.67 -4.80 2.57
CA LEU A 38 -1.53 -4.00 2.12
C LEU A 38 -0.25 -4.82 2.00
N GLU A 39 0.03 -5.71 2.95
CA GLU A 39 1.19 -6.63 2.90
C GLU A 39 1.09 -7.59 1.71
N THR A 40 -0.11 -8.11 1.46
CA THR A 40 -0.40 -8.96 0.30
C THR A 40 -0.23 -8.17 -1.01
N LEU A 41 -0.74 -6.95 -1.07
CA LEU A 41 -0.59 -6.08 -2.23
C LEU A 41 0.88 -5.72 -2.48
N GLN A 42 1.64 -5.37 -1.44
CA GLN A 42 3.08 -5.09 -1.53
C GLN A 42 3.82 -6.29 -2.13
N THR A 43 3.59 -7.48 -1.61
CA THR A 43 4.18 -8.73 -2.10
C THR A 43 3.85 -8.94 -3.57
N SER A 44 2.58 -8.81 -3.96
CA SER A 44 2.14 -8.98 -5.36
C SER A 44 2.79 -7.96 -6.33
N ILE A 45 3.06 -6.74 -5.86
CA ILE A 45 3.74 -5.70 -6.64
C ILE A 45 5.24 -6.00 -6.74
N GLN A 46 5.86 -6.52 -5.68
CA GLN A 46 7.27 -6.91 -5.66
C GLN A 46 7.56 -8.12 -6.56
N GLU A 47 6.61 -9.04 -6.71
CA GLU A 47 6.69 -10.14 -7.66
C GLU A 47 6.73 -9.67 -9.13
N HIS A 48 6.32 -8.43 -9.41
CA HIS A 48 6.46 -7.83 -10.75
C HIS A 48 7.91 -7.38 -10.98
N THR A 49 8.82 -8.31 -11.29
CA THR A 49 10.26 -8.05 -11.45
C THR A 49 10.67 -7.38 -12.77
N ASN A 50 9.76 -7.32 -13.76
CA ASN A 50 10.05 -6.80 -15.11
C ASN A 50 9.64 -5.31 -15.30
N VAL A 51 9.76 -4.47 -14.28
CA VAL A 51 9.42 -3.05 -14.40
C VAL A 51 10.44 -2.33 -15.30
N PRO A 52 10.01 -1.67 -16.41
CA PRO A 52 10.95 -0.92 -17.23
C PRO A 52 11.59 0.22 -16.44
N MET A 53 12.86 0.52 -16.71
CA MET A 53 13.63 1.55 -15.98
C MET A 53 12.93 2.90 -15.91
N SER A 54 12.21 3.30 -16.96
CA SER A 54 11.44 4.55 -17.01
C SER A 54 10.31 4.65 -15.97
N PHE A 55 9.91 3.54 -15.36
CA PHE A 55 8.86 3.48 -14.33
C PHE A 55 9.41 3.18 -12.93
N MET A 56 10.72 2.93 -12.78
CA MET A 56 11.29 2.52 -11.49
C MET A 56 11.09 3.57 -10.39
N GLY A 57 11.16 4.87 -10.72
CA GLY A 57 10.86 5.93 -9.75
C GLY A 57 9.42 5.88 -9.25
N GLU A 58 8.44 5.78 -10.16
CA GLU A 58 7.01 5.66 -9.80
C GLU A 58 6.74 4.38 -8.99
N TYR A 59 7.43 3.30 -9.33
CA TYR A 59 7.34 2.00 -8.68
C TYR A 59 7.90 2.02 -7.25
N TYR A 60 9.10 2.57 -7.03
CA TYR A 60 9.65 2.68 -5.68
C TYR A 60 8.87 3.63 -4.80
N ASN A 61 8.38 4.75 -5.35
CA ASN A 61 7.49 5.65 -4.62
C ASN A 61 6.20 4.94 -4.17
N LEU A 62 5.70 4.00 -4.97
CA LEU A 62 4.51 3.22 -4.62
C LEU A 62 4.81 2.28 -3.45
N LEU A 63 5.93 1.54 -3.50
CA LEU A 63 6.35 0.66 -2.40
C LEU A 63 6.57 1.46 -1.11
N MET A 64 7.24 2.60 -1.20
CA MET A 64 7.46 3.49 -0.06
C MET A 64 6.15 4.01 0.54
N HIS A 65 5.16 4.34 -0.30
CA HIS A 65 3.85 4.77 0.18
C HIS A 65 3.11 3.64 0.90
N ILE A 66 3.19 2.41 0.39
CA ILE A 66 2.62 1.22 1.05
C ILE A 66 3.23 1.03 2.43
N GLU A 67 4.56 1.07 2.55
CA GLU A 67 5.27 0.94 3.83
C GLU A 67 4.89 2.05 4.81
N LEU A 68 4.76 3.29 4.34
CA LEU A 68 4.30 4.41 5.15
C LEU A 68 2.93 4.14 5.78
N ILE A 69 2.00 3.57 5.00
CA ILE A 69 0.66 3.27 5.47
C ILE A 69 0.66 2.06 6.44
N ILE A 70 1.41 1.01 6.11
CA ILE A 70 1.60 -0.15 7.02
C ILE A 70 2.10 0.33 8.38
N ASN A 71 3.11 1.20 8.41
CA ASN A 71 3.65 1.77 9.64
C ASN A 71 2.61 2.61 10.39
N LYS A 72 1.78 3.39 9.68
CA LYS A 72 0.68 4.16 10.28
C LYS A 72 -0.37 3.25 10.93
N ILE A 73 -0.72 2.12 10.32
CA ILE A 73 -1.64 1.14 10.89
C ILE A 73 -1.03 0.48 12.14
N ASN A 74 0.21 0.01 12.05
CA ASN A 74 0.91 -0.60 13.17
C ASN A 74 1.00 0.34 14.38
N ASN A 75 1.34 1.60 14.15
CA ASN A 75 1.35 2.61 15.21
C ASN A 75 -0.02 2.78 15.86
N LYS A 76 -1.10 2.87 15.08
CA LYS A 76 -2.47 2.95 15.62
C LYS A 76 -2.82 1.73 16.47
N LEU A 77 -2.51 0.52 16.00
CA LEU A 77 -2.78 -0.72 16.72
C LEU A 77 -1.98 -0.84 18.03
N VAL A 78 -0.75 -0.31 18.06
CA VAL A 78 0.07 -0.27 19.28
C VAL A 78 -0.48 0.73 20.29
N HIS A 79 -0.89 1.92 19.85
CA HIS A 79 -1.44 2.95 20.74
C HIS A 79 -2.79 2.54 21.35
N LEU A 80 -3.65 1.84 20.60
CA LEU A 80 -4.97 1.38 21.07
C LEU A 80 -4.92 0.16 22.02
N ARG A 81 -3.74 -0.39 22.33
CA ARG A 81 -3.57 -1.42 23.37
C ARG A 81 -3.23 -0.83 24.75
N LYS A 82 -3.00 0.48 24.85
CA LYS A 82 -2.63 1.17 26.09
C LYS A 82 -3.80 1.85 26.82
N ASP A 83 -4.98 1.85 26.21
CA ASP A 83 -6.24 2.33 26.78
C ASP A 83 -7.13 1.14 27.15
#